data_AF-A0A1W6WR92-F1
#
_entry.id   AF-A0A1W6WR92-F1
#
_cell.length_a   1.000
_cell.length_b   1.000
_cell.length_c   1.000
_cell.angle_alpha   90.00
_cell.angle_beta   90.00
_cell.angle_gamma   90.00
#
_symmetry.space_group_name_H-M   'P 1'
#
loop_
_entity.id
_entity.type
_entity.pdbx_description
1 polymer ?
#
loop_
_entity_poly.entity_id
_entity_poly.type
_entity_poly.pdbx_seq_one_letter_code
_entity_poly.pdbx_strand_id
1 'polypeptide(L)' 'MTRHYLINTLVNWRESIEKFHMNYSLQHLKDHWQMSDEEALETYQEELVPLLSMGYNWYEYKHPKLRELLGEW' A
#
# COMPACT_ATOMS: atom_id res chain seq x y z
N MET A 1 -5.94 9.04 24.83
CA MET A 1 -4.83 9.62 24.04
C MET A 1 -4.01 8.56 23.30
N THR A 2 -3.58 7.47 23.95
CA THR A 2 -2.77 6.41 23.32
C THR A 2 -3.39 5.75 22.09
N ARG A 3 -4.72 5.52 22.08
CA ARG A 3 -5.43 4.90 20.94
C ARG A 3 -5.31 5.76 19.67
N HIS A 4 -5.60 7.06 19.74
CA HIS A 4 -5.48 7.96 18.58
C HIS A 4 -4.05 8.03 18.04
N TYR A 5 -3.04 8.02 18.92
CA TYR A 5 -1.63 8.02 18.51
C TYR A 5 -1.25 6.72 17.79
N LEU A 6 -1.69 5.56 18.30
CA LEU A 6 -1.48 4.26 17.67
C LEU A 6 -2.16 4.17 16.30
N ILE A 7 -3.39 4.66 16.19
CA ILE A 7 -4.15 4.69 14.92
C ILE A 7 -3.44 5.56 13.89
N ASN A 8 -3.07 6.80 14.26
CA ASN A 8 -2.32 7.68 13.37
C ASN A 8 -0.97 7.06 12.95
N THR A 9 -0.28 6.40 13.88
CA THR A 9 0.99 5.71 13.56
C THR A 9 0.78 4.57 12.56
N LEU A 10 -0.31 3.81 12.69
CA LEU A 10 -0.64 2.69 11.81
C LEU A 10 -1.14 3.15 10.43
N VAL A 11 -1.98 4.18 10.37
CA VAL A 11 -2.43 4.79 9.11
C VAL A 11 -1.24 5.40 8.38
N ASN A 12 -0.40 6.17 9.08
CA ASN A 12 0.83 6.73 8.51
C ASN A 12 1.79 5.64 8.04
N TRP A 13 1.85 4.49 8.74
CA TRP A 13 2.66 3.35 8.33
C TRP A 13 2.15 2.72 7.03
N ARG A 14 0.84 2.49 6.91
CA ARG A 14 0.23 1.97 5.68
C ARG A 14 0.46 2.90 4.49
N GLU A 15 0.14 4.19 4.64
CA GLU A 15 0.36 5.18 3.59
C GLU A 15 1.84 5.29 3.19
N SER A 16 2.75 5.20 4.18
CA SER A 16 4.18 5.21 3.92
C SER A 16 4.63 4.00 3.11
N ILE A 17 4.10 2.80 3.39
CA ILE A 17 4.46 1.59 2.65
C ILE A 17 3.86 1.62 1.25
N GLU A 18 2.59 2.02 1.11
CA GLU A 18 1.93 2.15 -0.18
C GLU A 18 2.68 3.14 -1.08
N LYS A 19 3.06 4.30 -0.55
CA LYS A 19 3.86 5.30 -1.27
C LYS A 19 5.25 4.78 -1.65
N PHE A 20 5.89 4.01 -0.76
CA PHE A 20 7.17 3.36 -1.07
C PHE A 20 7.03 2.38 -2.23
N HIS A 21 6.06 1.46 -2.17
CA HIS A 21 5.85 0.47 -3.23
C HIS A 21 5.43 1.11 -4.54
N MET A 22 4.61 2.17 -4.51
CA MET A 22 4.27 2.95 -5.69
C MET A 22 5.52 3.50 -6.37
N ASN A 23 6.33 4.28 -5.64
CA ASN A 23 7.53 4.89 -6.20
C ASN A 23 8.54 3.86 -6.70
N TYR A 24 8.75 2.80 -5.91
CA TYR A 24 9.67 1.73 -6.28
C TYR A 24 9.20 1.02 -7.55
N SER A 25 7.92 0.68 -7.65
CA SER A 25 7.35 -0.01 -8.80
C SER A 25 7.42 0.87 -10.05
N LEU A 26 6.99 2.13 -9.96
CA LEU A 26 7.07 3.07 -11.09
C LEU A 26 8.51 3.25 -11.58
N GLN A 27 9.47 3.41 -10.66
CA GLN A 27 10.88 3.51 -11.03
C GLN A 27 11.37 2.23 -11.72
N HIS A 28 11.00 1.06 -11.19
CA HIS A 28 11.40 -0.22 -11.75
C HIS A 28 10.79 -0.46 -13.15
N LEU A 29 9.51 -0.12 -13.35
CA LEU A 29 8.83 -0.21 -14.65
C LEU A 29 9.53 0.66 -15.70
N LYS A 30 9.89 1.89 -15.32
CA LYS A 30 10.61 2.81 -16.21
C LYS A 30 12.03 2.34 -16.51
N ASP A 31 12.80 1.97 -15.49
CA ASP A 31 14.22 1.64 -15.66
C ASP A 31 14.45 0.30 -16.34
N HIS A 32 13.64 -0.71 -16.01
CA HIS A 32 13.84 -2.07 -16.50
C HIS A 32 13.02 -2.40 -17.75
N TRP A 33 11.82 -1.82 -17.89
CA TRP A 33 10.94 -2.09 -19.03
C TRP A 33 10.82 -0.91 -20.00
N GLN A 34 11.54 0.18 -19.74
CA GLN A 34 11.59 1.37 -20.60
C GLN A 34 10.20 1.96 -20.91
N MET A 35 9.26 1.78 -19.99
CA MET A 35 7.91 2.30 -20.12
C MET A 35 7.90 3.83 -19.99
N SER A 36 6.97 4.46 -20.70
CA SER A 36 6.64 5.88 -20.45
C SER A 36 5.99 6.06 -19.08
N ASP A 37 5.92 7.31 -18.60
CA ASP A 37 5.28 7.61 -17.31
C ASP A 37 3.79 7.19 -17.29
N GLU A 38 3.10 7.32 -18.44
CA GLU A 38 1.69 6.94 -18.57
C GLU A 38 1.53 5.42 -18.54
N GLU A 39 2.30 4.67 -19.33
CA GLU A 39 2.25 3.20 -19.36
C GLU A 39 2.65 2.58 -18.01
N ALA A 40 3.66 3.16 -17.34
CA ALA A 40 4.10 2.70 -16.03
C ALA A 40 3.02 2.93 -14.96
N LEU A 41 2.32 4.07 -15.03
CA LEU A 41 1.22 4.39 -14.11
C LEU A 41 0.01 3.48 -14.35
N GLU A 42 -0.37 3.27 -15.61
CA GLU A 42 -1.44 2.35 -16.01
C GLU A 42 -1.13 0.93 -15.53
N THR A 43 0.06 0.41 -15.84
CA THR A 43 0.52 -0.91 -15.39
C THR A 43 0.51 -1.03 -13.86
N TYR A 44 0.97 0.01 -13.14
CA TYR A 44 0.93 0.00 -11.68
C TYR A 44 -0.52 -0.09 -11.16
N GLN A 45 -1.43 0.70 -11.72
CA GLN A 45 -2.82 0.74 -11.28
C GLN A 45 -3.59 -0.55 -11.61
N GLU A 46 -3.39 -1.10 -12.81
CA GLU A 46 -4.18 -2.24 -13.28
C GLU A 46 -3.64 -3.58 -12.77
N GLU A 47 -2.31 -3.73 -12.65
CA GLU A 47 -1.68 -5.02 -12.35
C GLU A 47 -1.12 -5.09 -10.92
N LEU A 48 -0.44 -4.03 -10.47
CA LEU A 48 0.30 -4.07 -9.21
C LEU A 48 -0.57 -3.72 -7.99
N VAL A 49 -1.46 -2.73 -8.11
CA VAL A 49 -2.38 -2.34 -7.02
C VAL A 49 -3.26 -3.50 -6.57
N PRO A 50 -3.89 -4.31 -7.45
CA PRO A 50 -4.69 -5.47 -7.01
C PRO A 50 -3.86 -6.50 -6.22
N LEU A 51 -2.63 -6.76 -6.68
CA LEU A 51 -1.68 -7.69 -6.04
C LEU A 51 -1.28 -7.22 -4.63
N LEU A 52 -0.92 -5.94 -4.50
CA LEU A 52 -0.58 -5.33 -3.21
C LEU A 52 -1.80 -5.31 -2.28
N SER A 53 -2.98 -4.97 -2.82
CA SER A 53 -4.24 -4.95 -2.07
C SER A 53 -4.59 -6.33 -1.51
N MET A 54 -4.40 -7.41 -2.28
CA MET A 54 -4.54 -8.77 -1.77
C MET A 54 -3.58 -9.05 -0.60
N GLY A 55 -2.33 -8.60 -0.71
CA GLY A 55 -1.33 -8.72 0.36
C GLY A 55 -1.73 -8.00 1.64
N TYR A 56 -2.18 -6.74 1.53
CA TYR A 56 -2.65 -5.97 2.67
C TYR A 56 -3.91 -6.58 3.30
N ASN A 57 -4.89 -6.98 2.48
CA ASN A 57 -6.11 -7.63 2.95
C ASN A 57 -5.78 -8.92 3.72
N TRP A 58 -4.83 -9.73 3.23
CA TRP A 58 -4.37 -10.92 3.93
C TRP A 58 -3.68 -10.60 5.25
N TYR A 59 -2.82 -9.58 5.26
CA TYR A 59 -2.15 -9.13 6.47
C TYR A 59 -3.15 -8.64 7.52
N GLU A 60 -4.09 -7.77 7.15
CA GLU A 60 -5.15 -7.29 8.03
C GLU A 60 -6.02 -8.43 8.55
N TYR A 61 -6.35 -9.42 7.72
CA TYR A 61 -7.07 -10.62 8.14
C TYR A 61 -6.32 -11.41 9.22
N LYS A 62 -5.00 -11.55 9.11
CA LYS A 62 -4.16 -12.21 10.12
C LYS A 62 -3.99 -11.40 11.40
N HIS A 63 -4.29 -10.11 11.37
CA HIS A 63 -4.08 -9.19 12.48
C HIS A 63 -5.39 -8.47 12.89
N PRO A 64 -6.37 -9.17 13.50
CA PRO A 64 -7.69 -8.59 13.81
C PRO A 64 -7.65 -7.36 14.73
N LYS A 65 -6.66 -7.26 15.63
CA LYS A 65 -6.45 -6.06 16.46
C LYS A 65 -6.07 -4.82 15.63
N LEU A 66 -5.42 -5.01 14.47
CA LEU A 66 -5.10 -3.93 13.54
C LEU A 66 -6.40 -3.38 12.94
N ARG A 67 -7.32 -4.25 12.54
CA ARG A 67 -8.64 -3.87 12.00
C ARG A 67 -9.47 -3.06 13.01
N GLU A 68 -9.51 -3.51 14.27
CA GLU A 68 -10.15 -2.78 15.38
C GLU A 68 -9.53 -1.39 15.62
N LEU A 69 -8.21 -1.28 15.48
CA LEU A 69 -7.52 0.00 15.57
C LEU A 69 -7.86 0.90 14.36
N LEU A 70 -7.96 0.34 13.16
CA LEU A 70 -8.35 1.08 11.96
C LEU A 70 -9.84 1.50 11.94
N GLY A 71 -10.62 1.12 12.96
CA GLY A 71 -12.03 1.50 13.08
C GLY A 71 -12.99 0.57 12.36
N GLU A 72 -12.51 -0.59 11.91
CA GLU A 72 -13.40 -1.70 11.58
C GLU A 72 -13.80 -2.38 12.89
N TRP A 73 -15.08 -2.27 13.25
CA TRP A 73 -15.76 -2.72 14.49
C TRP A 73 -15.89 -1.66 15.61
#